data_AF-A0A8D0LBN4-F1
#
_entry.id   AF-A0A8D0LBN4-F1
#
_cell.length_a   1.000
_cell.length_b   1.000
_cell.length_c   1.000
_cell.angle_alpha   90.00
_cell.angle_beta   90.00
_cell.angle_gamma   90.00
#
_symmetry.space_group_name_H-M   'P 1'
#
loop_
_entity.id
_entity.type
_entity.pdbx_description
1 polymer ?
#
loop_
_entity_poly.entity_id
_entity_poly.type
_entity_poly.pdbx_seq_one_letter_code
_entity_poly.pdbx_strand_id
1 'polypeptide(L)'
;MSEVQGTVEFSVELHKFHNVDLFQRGYYQVRASLKLPSRIPHRLSATIVEQTGDSYLCLACIHENSVYGRMFQILYRNEEIVINESMNFRVHLLLDGERVEDALSEVDFQLKIDLHFTDSEQQLRDVPAIPVISSRTLALHFHPRRGLHHHVPVMFDYFHLSVISVTVHASLVALHQPLISFARPGKGSWLGKGNLDNLVFGAGYCKPTSSEGSFYVPSENCMQHAYRWHKDLCLLLLNAYRGLHTYYSAVIKEIPGLPPLKLGKRSSPSILVTTHLPSNRYLWVSELFSHTGTTL
;
A
#
# COMPACT_ATOMS: atom_id res chain seq x y z
N MET A 1 -15.56 -0.25 -20.15
CA MET A 1 -14.16 -0.28 -19.68
C MET A 1 -14.07 -1.37 -18.64
N SER A 2 -13.07 -2.22 -18.77
CA SER A 2 -12.83 -3.34 -17.87
C SER A 2 -12.07 -2.84 -16.64
N GLU A 3 -12.36 -3.35 -15.45
CA GLU A 3 -11.82 -2.81 -14.20
C GLU A 3 -11.14 -3.89 -13.37
N VAL A 4 -9.96 -3.58 -12.84
CA VAL A 4 -9.16 -4.47 -11.98
C VAL A 4 -8.95 -3.81 -10.64
N GLN A 5 -9.06 -4.60 -9.58
CA GLN A 5 -8.67 -4.15 -8.26
C GLN A 5 -7.18 -4.44 -8.03
N GLY A 6 -6.39 -3.39 -7.89
CA GLY A 6 -5.00 -3.48 -7.46
C GLY A 6 -4.85 -3.19 -5.97
N THR A 7 -3.94 -3.90 -5.30
CA THR A 7 -3.59 -3.62 -3.91
C THR A 7 -2.11 -3.28 -3.80
N VAL A 8 -1.83 -2.07 -3.31
CA VAL A 8 -0.47 -1.59 -3.02
C VAL A 8 -0.33 -1.46 -1.50
N GLU A 9 0.76 -1.97 -0.96
CA GLU A 9 1.11 -1.81 0.44
C GLU A 9 2.32 -0.90 0.57
N PHE A 10 2.23 0.05 1.49
CA PHE A 10 3.30 0.95 1.91
C PHE A 10 3.67 0.61 3.35
N SER A 11 4.95 0.44 3.62
CA SER A 11 5.53 0.39 4.95
C SER A 11 6.36 1.65 5.15
N VAL A 12 6.03 2.43 6.17
CA VAL A 12 6.69 3.68 6.52
C VAL A 12 7.31 3.53 7.89
N GLU A 13 8.59 3.84 8.00
CA GLU A 13 9.34 3.75 9.25
C GLU A 13 9.88 5.13 9.61
N LEU A 14 9.55 5.57 10.83
CA LEU A 14 10.10 6.76 11.46
C LEU A 14 11.25 6.34 12.37
N HIS A 15 12.48 6.75 12.02
CA HIS A 15 13.69 6.28 12.70
C HIS A 15 14.09 7.20 13.85
N LYS A 16 14.62 8.38 13.51
CA LYS A 16 15.16 9.33 14.47
C LYS A 16 14.61 10.72 14.19
N PHE A 17 14.27 11.44 15.26
CA PHE A 17 13.95 12.85 15.24
C PHE A 17 15.13 13.64 15.79
N HIS A 18 15.62 14.60 15.03
CA HIS A 18 16.72 15.47 15.42
C HIS A 18 16.20 16.91 15.55
N ASN A 19 16.19 17.42 16.77
CA ASN A 19 15.88 18.80 17.07
C ASN A 19 17.11 19.68 16.84
N VAL A 20 17.15 20.49 15.78
CA VAL A 20 18.25 21.44 15.57
C VAL A 20 18.04 22.68 16.43
N ASP A 21 16.88 23.35 16.29
CA ASP A 21 16.52 24.55 17.05
C ASP A 21 15.00 24.80 17.09
N LEU A 22 14.24 23.91 17.74
CA LEU A 22 12.84 24.19 18.08
C LEU A 22 12.76 25.26 19.18
N PHE A 23 11.95 26.29 18.94
CA PHE A 23 11.82 27.44 19.84
C PHE A 23 11.13 27.13 21.17
N GLN A 24 10.29 26.10 21.21
CA GLN A 24 9.45 25.78 22.36
C GLN A 24 9.90 24.46 22.98
N ARG A 25 9.90 24.40 24.31
CA ARG A 25 10.08 23.15 25.05
C ARG A 25 8.71 22.58 25.34
N GLY A 26 8.58 21.26 25.27
CA GLY A 26 7.29 20.61 25.52
C GLY A 26 7.20 19.28 24.81
N TYR A 27 5.97 18.87 24.55
CA TYR A 27 5.64 17.58 23.97
C TYR A 27 5.36 17.73 22.48
N TYR A 28 6.00 16.85 21.71
CA TYR A 28 5.89 16.77 20.27
C TYR A 28 5.30 15.43 19.86
N GLN A 29 4.61 15.45 18.71
CA GLN A 29 4.11 14.25 18.06
C GLN A 29 4.36 14.35 16.57
N VAL A 30 4.75 13.25 15.95
CA VAL A 30 4.73 13.13 14.50
C VAL A 30 3.51 12.33 14.09
N ARG A 31 2.72 12.85 13.16
CA ARG A 31 1.59 12.15 12.54
C ARG A 31 1.87 11.93 11.07
N ALA A 32 1.54 10.75 10.58
CA ALA A 32 1.76 10.38 9.19
C ALA A 32 0.46 9.92 8.54
N SER A 33 0.20 10.38 7.32
CA SER A 33 -0.99 9.99 6.56
C SER A 33 -0.65 9.80 5.07
N LEU A 34 -1.23 8.77 4.46
CA LEU A 34 -1.12 8.54 3.02
C LEU A 34 -2.32 9.16 2.32
N LYS A 35 -2.08 9.95 1.27
CA LYS A 35 -3.10 10.63 0.47
C LYS A 35 -2.97 10.28 -0.99
N LEU A 36 -4.10 10.24 -1.67
CA LEU A 36 -4.20 9.95 -3.09
C LEU A 36 -5.34 10.79 -3.71
N PRO A 37 -5.30 11.09 -5.02
CA PRO A 37 -6.35 11.85 -5.70
C PRO A 37 -7.73 11.18 -5.59
N SER A 38 -8.75 11.95 -5.22
CA SER A 38 -10.14 11.49 -5.11
C SER A 38 -10.73 11.02 -6.45
N ARG A 39 -10.14 11.42 -7.58
CA ARG A 39 -10.52 10.97 -8.94
C ARG A 39 -10.38 9.46 -9.14
N ILE A 40 -9.50 8.80 -8.39
CA ILE A 40 -9.26 7.36 -8.48
C ILE A 40 -10.11 6.69 -7.41
N PRO A 41 -11.07 5.79 -7.75
CA PRO A 41 -11.83 5.07 -6.75
C PRO A 41 -10.91 4.17 -5.93
N HIS A 42 -10.83 4.41 -4.62
CA HIS A 42 -9.89 3.71 -3.75
C HIS A 42 -10.42 3.51 -2.33
N ARG A 43 -9.79 2.59 -1.61
CA ARG A 43 -9.97 2.38 -0.17
C ARG A 43 -8.61 2.29 0.50
N LEU A 44 -8.38 3.17 1.47
CA LEU A 44 -7.15 3.23 2.27
C LEU A 44 -7.43 2.66 3.66
N SER A 45 -6.48 1.89 4.20
CA SER A 45 -6.45 1.48 5.60
C SER A 45 -5.04 1.61 6.15
N ALA A 46 -4.91 2.15 7.35
CA ALA A 46 -3.65 2.23 8.09
C ALA A 46 -3.63 1.21 9.22
N THR A 47 -2.44 0.70 9.55
CA THR A 47 -2.17 -0.20 10.68
C THR A 47 -0.83 0.15 11.29
N ILE A 48 -0.70 0.01 12.61
CA ILE A 48 0.56 0.20 13.33
C ILE A 48 1.18 -1.17 13.56
N VAL A 49 2.48 -1.28 13.34
CA VAL A 49 3.24 -2.48 13.73
C VAL A 49 3.64 -2.28 15.18
N GLU A 50 2.92 -2.92 16.10
CA GLU A 50 3.21 -2.83 17.53
C GLU A 50 4.68 -3.18 17.79
N GLN A 51 5.41 -2.25 18.40
CA GLN A 51 6.74 -2.51 18.95
C GLN A 51 6.60 -2.64 20.46
N THR A 52 7.13 -3.75 20.98
CA THR A 52 7.18 -4.06 22.41
C THR A 52 8.10 -3.04 23.10
N GLY A 53 7.54 -1.94 23.58
CA GLY A 53 8.27 -0.92 24.32
C GLY A 53 7.37 -0.23 25.34
N ASP A 54 7.73 -0.34 26.61
CA ASP A 54 7.04 0.30 27.73
C ASP A 54 7.29 1.82 27.70
N SER A 55 6.50 2.56 26.90
CA SER A 55 6.46 4.02 26.97
C SER A 55 5.19 4.46 27.70
N TYR A 56 5.36 5.20 28.81
CA TYR A 56 4.26 5.66 29.67
C TYR A 56 3.49 6.88 29.10
N LEU A 57 3.94 7.42 27.96
CA LEU A 57 3.30 8.54 27.26
C LEU A 57 2.54 8.00 26.05
N CYS A 58 1.38 8.60 25.75
CA CYS A 58 0.36 8.12 24.80
C CYS A 58 0.95 7.31 23.62
N LEU A 59 0.57 6.04 23.54
CA LEU A 59 1.02 5.10 22.51
C LEU A 59 0.54 5.54 21.13
N ALA A 60 1.24 5.05 20.09
CA ALA A 60 0.83 5.28 18.72
C ALA A 60 -0.62 4.78 18.49
N CYS A 61 -1.42 5.55 17.76
CA CYS A 61 -2.83 5.22 17.49
C CYS A 61 -3.24 5.59 16.07
N ILE A 62 -4.39 5.09 15.61
CA ILE A 62 -4.92 5.36 14.27
C ILE A 62 -6.17 6.21 14.41
N HIS A 63 -6.21 7.32 13.68
CA HIS A 63 -7.35 8.21 13.63
C HIS A 63 -7.57 8.69 12.20
N GLU A 64 -8.76 8.46 11.64
CA GLU A 64 -9.13 8.88 10.28
C GLU A 64 -8.10 8.48 9.20
N ASN A 65 -7.59 7.24 9.24
CA ASN A 65 -6.52 6.72 8.37
C ASN A 65 -5.15 7.43 8.49
N SER A 66 -4.99 8.30 9.49
CA SER A 66 -3.73 8.87 9.88
C SER A 66 -3.17 8.11 11.07
N VAL A 67 -1.86 7.90 11.06
CA VAL A 67 -1.13 7.23 12.14
C VAL A 67 -0.51 8.30 13.02
N TYR A 68 -0.87 8.26 14.29
CA TYR A 68 -0.39 9.15 15.32
C TYR A 68 0.78 8.42 15.96
N GLY A 69 1.99 8.95 15.81
CA GLY A 69 3.15 8.40 16.50
C GLY A 69 3.08 8.63 18.00
N ARG A 70 3.97 8.01 18.75
CA ARG A 70 4.12 8.26 20.19
C ARG A 70 4.47 9.71 20.47
N MET A 71 4.01 10.20 21.61
CA MET A 71 4.45 11.49 22.13
C MET A 71 5.90 11.40 22.62
N PHE A 72 6.68 12.45 22.38
CA PHE A 72 8.03 12.58 22.94
C PHE A 72 8.26 14.01 23.42
N GLN A 73 9.09 14.17 24.46
CA GLN A 73 9.41 15.46 25.03
C GLN A 73 10.73 15.97 24.46
N ILE A 74 10.80 17.28 24.20
CA ILE A 74 12.03 17.98 23.82
C ILE A 74 12.31 19.06 24.86
N LEU A 75 13.52 19.03 25.40
CA LEU A 75 13.97 19.95 26.44
C LEU A 75 15.13 20.82 25.97
N TYR A 76 15.97 20.32 25.07
CA TYR A 76 17.20 20.99 24.68
C TYR A 76 17.33 21.10 23.16
N ARG A 77 18.10 22.10 22.72
CA ARG A 77 18.55 22.22 21.33
C ARG A 77 19.54 21.11 21.01
N ASN A 78 19.65 20.73 19.74
CA ASN A 78 20.55 19.68 19.27
C ASN A 78 20.30 18.31 19.95
N GLU A 79 19.02 18.03 20.24
CA GLU A 79 18.57 16.79 20.90
C GLU A 79 18.18 15.75 19.85
N GLU A 80 18.62 14.50 20.02
CA GLU A 80 18.23 13.38 19.17
C GLU A 80 17.31 12.43 19.95
N ILE A 81 16.15 12.13 19.36
CA ILE A 81 15.14 11.24 19.90
C ILE A 81 14.98 10.05 18.95
N VAL A 82 15.22 8.84 19.46
CA VAL A 82 14.98 7.60 18.72
C VAL A 82 13.47 7.35 18.69
N ILE A 83 12.83 7.38 17.53
CA ILE A 83 11.38 7.14 17.39
C ILE A 83 11.14 5.65 17.18
N ASN A 84 11.79 5.05 16.18
CA ASN A 84 11.65 3.66 15.74
C ASN A 84 10.19 3.20 15.69
N GLU A 85 9.35 3.84 14.88
CA GLU A 85 7.96 3.43 14.69
C GLU A 85 7.72 2.97 13.26
N SER A 86 6.99 1.87 13.10
CA SER A 86 6.62 1.34 11.78
C SER A 86 5.12 1.33 11.62
N MET A 87 4.67 1.79 10.46
CA MET A 87 3.27 1.88 10.10
C MET A 87 3.06 1.35 8.68
N ASN A 88 1.95 0.65 8.47
CA ASN A 88 1.59 0.09 7.18
C ASN A 88 0.31 0.72 6.66
N PHE A 89 0.36 1.23 5.44
CA PHE A 89 -0.80 1.69 4.69
C PHE A 89 -1.09 0.71 3.56
N ARG A 90 -2.30 0.17 3.54
CA ARG A 90 -2.80 -0.68 2.45
C ARG A 90 -3.81 0.10 1.63
N VAL A 91 -3.55 0.19 0.33
CA VAL A 91 -4.41 0.89 -0.65
C VAL A 91 -4.99 -0.11 -1.62
N HIS A 92 -6.31 -0.19 -1.67
CA HIS A 92 -7.04 -0.86 -2.74
C HIS A 92 -7.47 0.18 -3.78
N LEU A 93 -7.12 -0.04 -5.05
CA LEU A 93 -7.35 0.87 -6.18
C LEU A 93 -8.20 0.16 -7.22
N LEU A 94 -9.17 0.87 -7.81
CA LEU A 94 -9.87 0.42 -9.00
C LEU A 94 -9.20 1.00 -10.24
N LEU A 95 -8.63 0.14 -11.07
CA LEU A 95 -7.77 0.47 -12.19
C LEU A 95 -8.39 0.03 -13.51
N ASP A 96 -7.98 0.68 -14.61
CA ASP A 96 -8.28 0.22 -15.97
C ASP A 96 -7.59 -1.13 -16.22
N GLY A 97 -8.39 -2.16 -16.52
CA GLY A 97 -7.92 -3.53 -16.71
C GLY A 97 -7.07 -3.73 -17.96
N GLU A 98 -7.14 -2.84 -18.94
CA GLU A 98 -6.31 -2.89 -20.15
C GLU A 98 -4.99 -2.13 -19.98
N ARG A 99 -4.93 -1.20 -19.01
CA ARG A 99 -3.79 -0.30 -18.78
C ARG A 99 -3.32 -0.31 -17.32
N VAL A 100 -3.35 -1.47 -16.66
CA VAL A 100 -3.08 -1.60 -15.20
C VAL A 100 -1.74 -0.99 -14.80
N GLU A 101 -0.67 -1.23 -15.58
CA GLU A 101 0.67 -0.71 -15.28
C GLU A 101 0.76 0.81 -15.40
N ASP A 102 0.24 1.38 -16.50
CA ASP A 102 0.20 2.83 -16.68
C ASP A 102 -0.68 3.50 -15.60
N ALA A 103 -1.88 2.95 -15.38
CA ALA A 103 -2.83 3.47 -14.42
C ALA A 103 -2.27 3.50 -13.00
N LEU A 104 -1.48 2.49 -12.61
CA LEU A 104 -0.77 2.46 -11.32
C LEU A 104 0.37 3.49 -11.26
N SER A 105 1.09 3.70 -12.37
CA SER A 105 2.22 4.63 -12.43
C SER A 105 1.76 6.10 -12.41
N GLU A 106 0.54 6.38 -12.88
CA GLU A 106 -0.07 7.71 -12.89
C GLU A 106 -0.72 8.11 -11.55
N VAL A 107 -0.74 7.20 -10.55
CA VAL A 107 -1.28 7.49 -9.23
C VAL A 107 -0.31 8.37 -8.44
N ASP A 108 -0.79 9.57 -8.07
CA ASP A 108 -0.03 10.51 -7.23
C ASP A 108 -0.18 10.15 -5.75
N PHE A 109 0.59 9.17 -5.28
CA PHE A 109 0.66 8.83 -3.87
C PHE A 109 1.45 9.92 -3.12
N GLN A 110 0.90 10.40 -2.00
CA GLN A 110 1.53 11.44 -1.19
C GLN A 110 1.59 11.02 0.29
N LEU A 111 2.77 11.07 0.89
CA LEU A 111 2.95 10.89 2.33
C LEU A 111 3.01 12.25 3.01
N LYS A 112 2.00 12.57 3.83
CA LYS A 112 1.98 13.77 4.66
C LYS A 112 2.50 13.45 6.06
N ILE A 113 3.48 14.22 6.51
CA ILE A 113 4.11 14.13 7.83
C ILE A 113 3.88 15.46 8.53
N ASP A 114 3.14 15.42 9.62
CA ASP A 114 2.77 16.57 10.44
C ASP A 114 3.52 16.53 11.77
N LEU A 115 4.09 17.68 12.16
CA LEU A 115 4.63 17.91 13.49
C LEU A 115 3.58 18.63 14.31
N HIS A 116 3.23 18.04 15.46
CA HIS A 116 2.30 18.59 16.43
C HIS A 116 3.04 18.97 17.70
N PHE A 117 2.52 19.96 18.42
CA PHE A 117 3.12 20.46 19.66
C PHE A 117 2.09 20.83 20.71
N THR A 118 2.41 20.55 21.97
CA THR A 118 1.74 21.09 23.15
C THR A 118 2.74 21.25 24.30
N ASP A 119 2.59 22.32 25.08
CA ASP A 119 3.28 22.53 26.35
C ASP A 119 2.40 22.14 27.56
N SER A 120 1.16 21.71 27.32
CA SER A 120 0.16 21.44 28.36
C SER A 120 -0.05 19.95 28.56
N GLU A 121 0.28 19.46 29.77
CA GLU A 121 -0.02 18.09 30.17
C GLU A 121 -1.53 17.78 30.16
N GLN A 122 -2.40 18.78 30.31
CA GLN A 122 -3.84 18.58 30.24
C GLN A 122 -4.29 18.22 28.82
N GLN A 123 -3.67 18.80 27.78
CA GLN A 123 -3.97 18.48 26.38
C GLN A 123 -3.48 17.10 25.97
N LEU A 124 -2.56 16.48 26.72
CA LEU A 124 -2.17 15.09 26.50
C LEU A 124 -3.34 14.10 26.71
N ARG A 125 -4.43 14.52 27.37
CA ARG A 125 -5.66 13.72 27.53
C ARG A 125 -6.57 13.77 26.30
N ASP A 126 -6.39 14.75 25.42
CA ASP A 126 -7.15 14.92 24.17
C ASP A 126 -6.18 15.07 22.98
N VAL A 127 -5.42 14.00 22.73
CA VAL A 127 -4.37 13.96 21.69
C VAL A 127 -4.86 14.45 20.33
N PRO A 128 -6.06 14.09 19.81
CA PRO A 128 -6.55 14.59 18.53
C PRO A 128 -6.57 16.12 18.42
N ALA A 129 -6.82 16.84 19.51
CA ALA A 129 -6.93 18.30 19.54
C ALA A 129 -5.58 19.05 19.52
N ILE A 130 -4.45 18.35 19.67
CA ILE A 130 -3.12 18.98 19.65
C ILE A 130 -2.87 19.62 18.28
N PRO A 131 -2.53 20.92 18.22
CA PRO A 131 -2.38 21.64 16.95
C PRO A 131 -1.17 21.17 16.15
N VAL A 132 -1.32 21.17 14.83
CA VAL A 132 -0.21 21.02 13.89
C VAL A 132 0.57 22.33 13.84
N ILE A 133 1.89 22.24 13.98
CA ILE A 133 2.81 23.39 13.93
C ILE A 133 3.62 23.41 12.63
N SER A 134 3.87 22.25 12.03
CA SER A 134 4.55 22.14 10.73
C SER A 134 4.04 20.94 9.94
N SER A 135 4.10 21.02 8.62
CA SER A 135 3.62 19.95 7.74
C SER A 135 4.52 19.82 6.51
N ARG A 136 4.85 18.57 6.17
CA ARG A 136 5.58 18.20 4.96
C ARG A 136 4.81 17.15 4.19
N THR A 137 4.79 17.30 2.87
CA THR A 137 4.16 16.33 1.96
C THR A 137 5.22 15.84 0.99
N LEU A 138 5.42 14.52 0.95
CA LEU A 138 6.35 13.84 0.06
C LEU A 138 5.57 13.20 -1.09
N ALA A 139 5.94 13.53 -2.32
CA ALA A 139 5.46 12.79 -3.49
C ALA A 139 6.15 11.42 -3.55
N LEU A 140 5.35 10.35 -3.60
CA LEU A 140 5.82 8.98 -3.61
C LEU A 140 5.76 8.41 -5.04
N HIS A 141 6.90 8.36 -5.71
CA HIS A 141 7.02 7.86 -7.08
C HIS A 141 7.02 6.32 -7.12
N PHE A 142 5.83 5.73 -7.04
CA PHE A 142 5.64 4.28 -7.06
C PHE A 142 5.83 3.70 -8.47
N HIS A 143 6.65 2.65 -8.59
CA HIS A 143 6.82 1.91 -9.85
C HIS A 143 6.17 0.51 -9.75
N PRO A 144 5.24 0.12 -10.64
CA PRO A 144 4.49 -1.14 -10.49
C PRO A 144 5.32 -2.42 -10.43
N ARG A 145 6.42 -2.49 -11.20
CA ARG A 145 7.36 -3.63 -11.22
C ARG A 145 8.47 -3.57 -10.18
N ARG A 146 8.87 -2.38 -9.72
CA ARG A 146 10.04 -2.22 -8.83
C ARG A 146 9.67 -1.85 -7.40
N GLY A 147 8.43 -1.44 -7.17
CA GLY A 147 8.01 -0.84 -5.91
C GLY A 147 8.57 0.58 -5.74
N LEU A 148 8.62 1.00 -4.48
CA LEU A 148 9.23 2.23 -4.02
C LEU A 148 10.10 1.87 -2.81
N HIS A 149 11.38 2.25 -2.80
CA HIS A 149 12.25 1.96 -1.66
C HIS A 149 13.24 3.11 -1.44
N HIS A 150 12.95 3.98 -0.47
CA HIS A 150 13.75 5.16 -0.20
C HIS A 150 13.94 5.39 1.30
N HIS A 151 15.11 5.91 1.66
CA HIS A 151 15.39 6.49 2.97
C HIS A 151 15.66 7.99 2.75
N VAL A 152 14.90 8.85 3.44
CA VAL A 152 14.95 10.29 3.25
C VAL A 152 14.84 11.04 4.59
N PRO A 153 15.74 11.99 4.89
CA PRO A 153 15.55 12.93 5.97
C PRO A 153 14.53 13.99 5.57
N VAL A 154 13.53 14.24 6.42
CA VAL A 154 12.47 15.21 6.19
C VAL A 154 12.62 16.37 7.17
N MET A 155 12.94 17.54 6.63
CA MET A 155 13.09 18.77 7.40
C MET A 155 11.77 19.55 7.45
N PHE A 156 11.33 19.94 8.65
CA PHE A 156 9.99 20.51 8.86
C PHE A 156 9.80 21.91 8.33
N ASP A 157 10.43 22.96 8.85
CA ASP A 157 10.51 24.29 8.21
C ASP A 157 11.55 25.15 8.94
N TYR A 158 11.66 26.42 8.53
CA TYR A 158 12.60 27.37 9.13
C TYR A 158 12.20 27.77 10.56
N PHE A 159 10.91 27.78 10.88
CA PHE A 159 10.42 28.08 12.23
C PHE A 159 10.44 26.85 13.15
N HIS A 160 10.51 25.66 12.58
CA HIS A 160 10.55 24.38 13.27
C HIS A 160 11.77 23.59 12.79
N LEU A 161 12.96 24.13 13.08
CA LEU A 161 14.23 23.62 12.59
C LEU A 161 14.52 22.24 13.22
N SER A 162 13.94 21.21 12.62
CA SER A 162 14.05 19.82 13.04
C SER A 162 13.93 18.89 11.84
N VAL A 163 14.47 17.69 11.98
CA VAL A 163 14.56 16.70 10.92
C VAL A 163 14.09 15.35 11.44
N ILE A 164 13.24 14.65 10.68
CA ILE A 164 12.91 13.25 10.95
C ILE A 164 13.43 12.35 9.84
N SER A 165 14.08 11.26 10.23
CA SER A 165 14.55 10.23 9.31
C SER A 165 13.42 9.27 8.97
N VAL A 166 13.09 9.15 7.68
CA VAL A 166 11.95 8.36 7.20
C VAL A 166 12.42 7.33 6.18
N THR A 167 12.02 6.08 6.37
CA THR A 167 12.14 5.04 5.33
C THR A 167 10.75 4.73 4.79
N VAL A 168 10.62 4.63 3.46
CA VAL A 168 9.38 4.24 2.80
C VAL A 168 9.67 3.07 1.87
N HIS A 169 8.94 1.98 2.07
CA HIS A 169 8.88 0.84 1.18
C HIS A 169 7.46 0.67 0.65
N ALA A 170 7.29 0.36 -0.62
CA ALA A 170 5.99 0.02 -1.17
C ALA A 170 6.08 -1.01 -2.30
N SER A 171 5.08 -1.88 -2.41
CA SER A 171 4.99 -2.88 -3.47
C SER A 171 3.55 -3.16 -3.87
N LEU A 172 3.35 -3.52 -5.14
CA LEU A 172 2.11 -4.12 -5.61
C LEU A 172 2.06 -5.56 -5.06
N VAL A 173 1.00 -5.90 -4.32
CA VAL A 173 0.88 -7.20 -3.63
C VAL A 173 -0.25 -8.07 -4.17
N ALA A 174 -1.25 -7.48 -4.83
CA ALA A 174 -2.34 -8.24 -5.44
C ALA A 174 -2.96 -7.50 -6.64
N LEU A 175 -3.40 -8.28 -7.62
CA LEU A 175 -4.29 -7.88 -8.71
C LEU A 175 -5.40 -8.91 -8.79
N HIS A 176 -6.64 -8.48 -8.66
CA HIS A 176 -7.79 -9.39 -8.73
C HIS A 176 -9.03 -8.66 -9.25
N GLN A 177 -10.11 -9.40 -9.47
CA GLN A 177 -11.40 -8.82 -9.84
C GLN A 177 -11.90 -7.84 -8.76
N PRO A 178 -12.68 -6.79 -9.09
CA PRO A 178 -13.23 -5.87 -8.11
C PRO A 178 -14.15 -6.60 -7.12
N LEU A 179 -13.64 -6.87 -5.92
CA LEU A 179 -14.38 -7.54 -4.83
C LEU A 179 -14.91 -6.54 -3.80
N ILE A 180 -14.34 -5.34 -3.78
CA ILE A 180 -14.68 -4.26 -2.85
C ILE A 180 -15.53 -3.22 -3.59
N SER A 181 -16.59 -2.73 -2.94
CA SER A 181 -17.35 -1.59 -3.44
C SER A 181 -16.56 -0.29 -3.24
N PHE A 182 -16.39 0.48 -4.32
CA PHE A 182 -15.71 1.78 -4.29
C PHE A 182 -16.73 2.91 -4.42
N ALA A 183 -16.65 3.92 -3.56
CA ALA A 183 -17.41 5.15 -3.73
C ALA A 183 -16.83 5.93 -4.92
N ARG A 184 -17.63 6.17 -5.97
CA ARG A 184 -17.22 7.02 -7.10
C ARG A 184 -17.64 8.47 -6.87
N PRO A 185 -16.78 9.46 -7.14
CA PRO A 185 -17.20 10.85 -7.21
C PRO A 185 -18.20 11.05 -8.36
N GLY A 186 -19.38 11.62 -8.09
CA GLY A 186 -20.26 12.20 -9.11
C GLY A 186 -21.37 11.33 -9.71
N LYS A 187 -21.52 10.05 -9.35
CA LYS A 187 -22.75 9.27 -9.65
C LYS A 187 -23.07 8.37 -8.46
N GLY A 188 -24.23 8.58 -7.83
CA GLY A 188 -24.75 7.80 -6.70
C GLY A 188 -25.09 6.34 -7.01
N SER A 189 -24.40 5.72 -7.98
CA SER A 189 -24.56 4.32 -8.34
C SER A 189 -23.43 3.52 -7.70
N TRP A 190 -23.80 2.74 -6.68
CA TRP A 190 -22.95 1.71 -6.11
C TRP A 190 -22.73 0.64 -7.18
N LEU A 191 -21.55 0.58 -7.79
CA LEU A 191 -21.21 -0.46 -8.75
C LEU A 191 -20.90 -1.77 -7.99
N GLY A 192 -21.96 -2.43 -7.54
CA GLY A 192 -21.92 -3.86 -7.22
C GLY A 192 -22.12 -4.64 -8.51
N LYS A 193 -21.13 -5.47 -8.88
CA LYS A 193 -21.01 -6.26 -10.13
C LYS A 193 -20.65 -5.44 -11.37
N GLY A 194 -19.36 -5.15 -11.53
CA GLY A 194 -18.78 -5.06 -12.87
C GLY A 194 -18.97 -6.41 -13.58
N ASN A 195 -19.28 -6.38 -14.89
CA ASN A 195 -19.45 -7.59 -15.67
C ASN A 195 -18.06 -8.24 -15.87
N LEU A 196 -17.66 -9.11 -14.93
CA LEU A 196 -16.40 -9.87 -14.93
C LEU A 196 -16.13 -10.49 -16.31
N ASP A 197 -17.20 -10.93 -16.96
CA ASP A 197 -17.11 -11.57 -18.26
C ASP A 197 -16.54 -10.61 -19.33
N ASN A 198 -16.84 -9.31 -19.30
CA ASN A 198 -16.29 -8.34 -20.26
C ASN A 198 -14.83 -7.97 -19.95
N LEU A 199 -14.41 -8.08 -18.67
CA LEU A 199 -13.02 -7.90 -18.27
C LEU A 199 -12.15 -9.07 -18.74
N VAL A 200 -12.67 -10.28 -18.58
CA VAL A 200 -11.94 -11.51 -18.89
C VAL A 200 -12.00 -11.83 -20.38
N PHE A 201 -13.17 -11.71 -21.01
CA PHE A 201 -13.38 -12.14 -22.40
C PHE A 201 -13.39 -10.99 -23.42
N GLY A 202 -13.22 -9.75 -22.96
CA GLY A 202 -13.11 -8.54 -23.79
C GLY A 202 -14.43 -7.80 -24.02
N ALA A 203 -14.33 -6.56 -24.50
CA ALA A 203 -15.48 -5.65 -24.68
C ALA A 203 -16.55 -6.16 -25.69
N GLY A 204 -16.18 -7.07 -26.59
CA GLY A 204 -17.09 -7.71 -27.55
C GLY A 204 -17.81 -8.95 -27.01
N TYR A 205 -17.59 -9.32 -25.75
CA TYR A 205 -18.26 -10.47 -25.16
C TYR A 205 -19.73 -10.17 -24.85
N CYS A 206 -20.62 -10.97 -25.43
CA CYS A 206 -22.05 -10.93 -25.17
C CYS A 206 -22.49 -12.26 -24.55
N LYS A 207 -22.84 -12.25 -23.26
CA LYS A 207 -23.43 -13.41 -22.60
C LYS A 207 -24.86 -13.61 -23.13
N PRO A 208 -25.20 -14.76 -23.73
CA PRO A 208 -26.59 -15.01 -24.11
C PRO A 208 -27.47 -15.09 -22.85
N THR A 209 -28.66 -14.49 -22.92
CA THR A 209 -29.71 -14.73 -21.93
C THR A 209 -30.06 -16.21 -21.97
N SER A 210 -29.89 -16.91 -20.85
CA SER A 210 -30.05 -18.36 -20.76
C SER A 210 -31.46 -18.78 -21.17
N SER A 211 -31.63 -19.25 -22.40
CA SER A 211 -32.72 -20.15 -22.76
C SER A 211 -32.27 -21.57 -22.41
N GLU A 212 -33.13 -22.32 -21.71
CA GLU A 212 -32.88 -23.68 -21.26
C GLU A 212 -32.19 -24.54 -22.34
N GLY A 213 -31.03 -25.13 -22.02
CA GLY A 213 -30.40 -26.19 -22.81
C GLY A 213 -29.23 -25.84 -23.74
N SER A 214 -28.81 -24.56 -23.85
CA SER A 214 -27.66 -24.18 -24.70
C SER A 214 -26.33 -24.19 -23.93
N PHE A 215 -25.41 -25.08 -24.27
CA PHE A 215 -23.99 -24.98 -23.89
C PHE A 215 -23.32 -23.86 -24.70
N TYR A 216 -23.33 -22.63 -24.18
CA TYR A 216 -22.62 -21.52 -24.80
C TYR A 216 -21.11 -21.66 -24.59
N VAL A 217 -20.35 -21.70 -25.68
CA VAL A 217 -18.89 -21.71 -25.69
C VAL A 217 -18.40 -20.33 -26.16
N PRO A 218 -17.59 -19.61 -25.36
CA PRO A 218 -16.99 -18.35 -25.80
C PRO A 218 -16.19 -18.52 -27.09
N SER A 219 -16.15 -17.47 -27.93
CA SER A 219 -15.37 -17.49 -29.17
C SER A 219 -13.87 -17.72 -28.88
N GLU A 220 -13.14 -18.27 -29.86
CA GLU A 220 -11.69 -18.46 -29.73
C GLU A 220 -10.97 -17.12 -29.45
N ASN A 221 -11.41 -16.03 -30.06
CA ASN A 221 -10.88 -14.69 -29.81
C ASN A 221 -11.11 -14.23 -28.36
N CYS A 222 -12.29 -14.51 -27.79
CA CYS A 222 -12.60 -14.24 -26.38
C CYS A 222 -11.70 -15.04 -25.45
N MET A 223 -11.47 -16.32 -25.75
CA MET A 223 -10.58 -17.18 -24.99
C MET A 223 -9.12 -16.72 -25.07
N GLN A 224 -8.63 -16.38 -26.27
CA GLN A 224 -7.28 -15.85 -26.46
C GLN A 224 -7.08 -14.52 -25.71
N HIS A 225 -8.08 -13.64 -25.71
CA HIS A 225 -8.04 -12.41 -24.93
C HIS A 225 -7.94 -12.71 -23.43
N ALA A 226 -8.78 -13.60 -22.90
CA ALA A 226 -8.74 -14.01 -21.49
C ALA A 226 -7.38 -14.56 -21.07
N TYR A 227 -6.77 -15.41 -21.90
CA TYR A 227 -5.45 -15.97 -21.62
C TYR A 227 -4.36 -14.89 -21.61
N ARG A 228 -4.37 -13.96 -22.58
CA ARG A 228 -3.39 -12.86 -22.65
C ARG A 228 -3.54 -11.94 -21.45
N TRP A 229 -4.76 -11.49 -21.19
CA TRP A 229 -5.06 -10.61 -20.06
C TRP A 229 -4.63 -11.21 -18.73
N HIS A 230 -4.98 -12.49 -18.47
CA HIS A 230 -4.56 -13.18 -17.26
C HIS A 230 -3.03 -13.33 -17.17
N LYS A 231 -2.38 -13.70 -18.27
CA LYS A 231 -0.92 -13.81 -18.35
C LYS A 231 -0.25 -12.48 -18.01
N ASP A 232 -0.77 -11.37 -18.52
CA ASP A 232 -0.19 -10.04 -18.32
C ASP A 232 -0.31 -9.60 -16.85
N LEU A 233 -1.43 -9.85 -16.18
CA LEU A 233 -1.57 -9.61 -14.73
C LEU A 233 -0.58 -10.45 -13.91
N CYS A 234 -0.45 -11.73 -14.24
CA CYS A 234 0.49 -12.64 -13.58
C CYS A 234 1.94 -12.18 -13.77
N LEU A 235 2.30 -11.76 -14.99
CA LEU A 235 3.63 -11.22 -15.28
C LEU A 235 3.91 -9.92 -14.52
N LEU A 236 2.93 -9.03 -14.40
CA LEU A 236 3.07 -7.79 -13.65
C LEU A 236 3.34 -8.06 -12.16
N LEU A 237 2.56 -8.95 -11.53
CA LEU A 237 2.78 -9.34 -10.13
C LEU A 237 4.10 -10.07 -9.91
N LEU A 238 4.47 -10.97 -10.82
CA LEU A 238 5.75 -11.66 -10.76
C LEU A 238 6.92 -10.67 -10.85
N ASN A 239 6.81 -9.66 -11.72
CA ASN A 239 7.81 -8.61 -11.83
C ASN A 239 7.87 -7.76 -10.57
N ALA A 240 6.74 -7.36 -9.99
CA ALA A 240 6.69 -6.64 -8.70
C ALA A 240 7.42 -7.42 -7.59
N TYR A 241 7.13 -8.70 -7.46
CA TYR A 241 7.79 -9.59 -6.50
C TYR A 241 9.29 -9.71 -6.74
N ARG A 242 9.71 -9.88 -8.01
CA ARG A 242 11.14 -9.92 -8.39
C ARG A 242 11.84 -8.60 -8.10
N GLY A 243 11.18 -7.46 -8.32
CA GLY A 243 11.69 -6.13 -8.01
C GLY A 243 12.00 -5.99 -6.53
N LEU A 244 11.02 -6.32 -5.67
CA LEU A 244 11.18 -6.34 -4.22
C LEU A 244 12.33 -7.25 -3.78
N HIS A 245 12.37 -8.48 -4.30
CA HIS A 245 13.44 -9.44 -3.97
C HIS A 245 14.83 -8.94 -4.39
N THR A 246 14.92 -8.30 -5.56
CA THR A 246 16.18 -7.74 -6.07
C THR A 246 16.66 -6.60 -5.17
N TYR A 247 15.77 -5.70 -4.76
CA TYR A 247 16.09 -4.63 -3.82
C TYR A 247 16.55 -5.20 -2.46
N TYR A 248 15.78 -6.12 -1.89
CA TYR A 248 16.11 -6.77 -0.62
C TYR A 248 17.48 -7.47 -0.65
N SER A 249 17.76 -8.17 -1.75
CA SER A 249 19.04 -8.86 -1.97
C SER A 249 20.21 -7.87 -2.07
N ALA A 250 19.99 -6.67 -2.60
CA ALA A 250 21.00 -5.61 -2.62
C ALA A 250 21.24 -5.08 -1.20
N VAL A 251 20.17 -4.75 -0.45
CA VAL A 251 20.28 -4.22 0.92
C VAL A 251 21.01 -5.18 1.86
N ILE A 252 20.70 -6.47 1.82
CA ILE A 252 21.40 -7.47 2.66
C ILE A 252 22.90 -7.52 2.41
N LYS A 253 23.34 -7.31 1.16
CA LYS A 253 24.77 -7.32 0.84
C LYS A 253 25.49 -6.11 1.42
N GLU A 254 24.82 -4.96 1.46
CA GLU A 254 25.38 -3.70 1.92
C GLU A 254 25.30 -3.53 3.45
N ILE A 255 24.38 -4.22 4.13
CA ILE A 255 24.17 -4.09 5.58
C ILE A 255 24.54 -5.41 6.29
N PRO A 256 25.78 -5.52 6.83
CA PRO A 256 26.22 -6.71 7.54
C PRO A 256 25.44 -6.92 8.84
N GLY A 257 24.94 -8.14 9.07
CA GLY A 257 24.25 -8.53 10.30
C GLY A 257 22.71 -8.57 10.25
N LEU A 258 22.09 -8.19 9.12
CA LEU A 258 20.65 -8.44 8.91
C LEU A 258 20.41 -9.96 8.77
N PRO A 259 19.51 -10.57 9.57
CA PRO A 259 19.15 -11.97 9.38
C PRO A 259 18.52 -12.14 8.00
N PRO A 260 18.91 -13.14 7.20
CA PRO A 260 18.20 -13.46 5.98
C PRO A 260 16.77 -13.84 6.34
N LEU A 261 15.80 -13.04 5.89
CA LEU A 261 14.39 -13.33 6.05
C LEU A 261 14.09 -14.54 5.17
N LYS A 262 13.81 -15.68 5.80
CA LYS A 262 13.17 -16.80 5.09
C LYS A 262 11.79 -16.29 4.68
N LEU A 263 11.61 -15.89 3.42
CA LEU A 263 10.28 -15.64 2.87
C LEU A 263 9.47 -16.92 3.03
N GLY A 264 8.67 -17.00 4.09
CA GLY A 264 7.89 -18.18 4.40
C GLY A 264 6.81 -18.38 3.34
N LYS A 265 6.48 -19.64 3.05
CA LYS A 265 5.42 -20.09 2.11
C LYS A 265 4.02 -19.49 2.34
N ARG A 266 3.82 -18.57 3.30
CA ARG A 266 2.54 -17.95 3.67
C ARG A 266 2.33 -16.54 3.11
N SER A 267 3.34 -15.90 2.53
CA SER A 267 3.22 -14.57 1.90
C SER A 267 3.40 -14.63 0.38
N SER A 268 2.89 -15.69 -0.24
CA SER A 268 2.77 -15.73 -1.70
C SER A 268 1.82 -14.61 -2.14
N PRO A 269 2.14 -13.79 -3.15
CA PRO A 269 1.18 -12.86 -3.74
C PRO A 269 -0.06 -13.67 -4.15
N SER A 270 -1.19 -13.39 -3.51
CA SER A 270 -2.43 -14.11 -3.75
C SER A 270 -3.03 -13.61 -5.06
N ILE A 271 -2.91 -14.42 -6.13
CA ILE A 271 -3.66 -14.21 -7.36
C ILE A 271 -4.99 -14.95 -7.20
N LEU A 272 -6.05 -14.22 -6.83
CA LEU A 272 -7.40 -14.76 -6.86
C LEU A 272 -8.08 -14.32 -8.17
N VAL A 273 -7.96 -15.15 -9.21
CA VAL A 273 -8.77 -15.01 -10.43
C VAL A 273 -9.81 -16.11 -10.41
N THR A 274 -11.01 -15.82 -9.90
CA THR A 274 -12.14 -16.74 -9.98
C THR A 274 -12.81 -16.57 -11.35
N THR A 275 -12.37 -17.30 -12.37
CA THR A 275 -13.17 -17.48 -13.58
C THR A 275 -13.98 -18.77 -13.44
N HIS A 276 -15.31 -18.66 -13.36
CA HIS A 276 -16.18 -19.80 -13.65
C HIS A 276 -16.05 -20.12 -15.15
N LEU A 277 -15.12 -21.02 -15.48
CA LEU A 277 -15.09 -21.65 -16.81
C LEU A 277 -16.17 -22.76 -16.87
N PRO A 278 -16.79 -23.03 -18.03
CA PRO A 278 -17.82 -24.06 -18.19
C PRO A 278 -17.31 -25.50 -17.98
N SER A 279 -16.00 -25.68 -17.85
CA SER A 279 -15.38 -26.91 -17.37
C SER A 279 -14.91 -26.69 -15.95
N ASN A 280 -15.39 -27.50 -15.02
CA ASN A 280 -15.21 -27.48 -13.55
C ASN A 280 -13.74 -27.51 -13.05
N ARG A 281 -12.88 -26.63 -13.57
CA ARG A 281 -11.46 -26.47 -13.23
C ARG A 281 -11.27 -25.07 -12.67
N TYR A 282 -11.23 -24.98 -11.34
CA TYR A 282 -10.70 -23.81 -10.67
C TYR A 282 -9.20 -23.74 -10.96
N LEU A 283 -8.72 -22.69 -11.64
CA LEU A 283 -7.29 -22.42 -11.75
C LEU A 283 -6.82 -21.74 -10.46
N TRP A 284 -6.57 -22.56 -9.44
CA TRP A 284 -5.83 -22.13 -8.26
C TRP A 284 -4.35 -22.00 -8.64
N VAL A 285 -3.86 -20.78 -8.82
CA VAL A 285 -2.41 -20.54 -8.78
C VAL A 285 -1.99 -20.41 -7.31
N SER A 286 -2.25 -21.45 -6.52
CA SER A 286 -1.60 -21.68 -5.23
C SER A 286 -0.61 -22.85 -5.29
N GLU A 287 -0.56 -23.62 -6.40
CA GLU A 287 0.20 -24.88 -6.48
C GLU A 287 1.45 -24.87 -7.38
N LEU A 288 1.82 -23.75 -8.01
CA LEU A 288 3.11 -23.68 -8.74
C LEU A 288 4.34 -23.49 -7.81
N PHE A 289 4.14 -23.40 -6.50
CA PHE A 289 5.21 -23.26 -5.51
C PHE A 289 5.36 -24.47 -4.54
N SER A 290 4.69 -25.61 -4.81
CA SER A 290 4.83 -26.83 -4.00
C SER A 290 5.67 -27.95 -4.63
N HIS A 291 6.02 -27.88 -5.93
CA HIS A 291 6.84 -28.92 -6.57
C HIS A 291 8.03 -28.35 -7.37
N THR A 292 9.05 -27.87 -6.65
CA THR A 292 10.45 -27.98 -7.10
C THR A 292 11.30 -28.25 -5.87
N GLY A 293 11.35 -29.51 -5.48
CA GLY A 293 11.98 -29.93 -4.24
C GLY A 293 12.12 -31.44 -4.13
N THR A 294 12.65 -32.08 -5.18
CA THR A 294 13.43 -33.31 -5.00
C THR A 294 14.49 -33.40 -6.08
N THR A 295 15.71 -33.49 -5.59
CA THR A 295 17.01 -33.74 -6.24
C THR A 295 17.07 -35.07 -6.98
N LEU A 296 17.88 -35.09 -8.05
CA LEU A 296 18.41 -36.25 -8.81
C LEU A 296 17.40 -37.08 -9.61
#